data_AF-A0A124FU63-F1
#
_entry.id   AF-A0A124FU63-F1
#
_cell.length_a   1.000
_cell.length_b   1.000
_cell.length_c   1.000
_cell.angle_alpha   90.00
_cell.angle_beta   90.00
_cell.angle_gamma   90.00
#
_symmetry.space_group_name_H-M   'P 1'
#
loop_
_entity.id
_entity.type
_entity.pdbx_description
1 polymer ?
#
loop_
_entity_poly.entity_id
_entity_poly.type
_entity_poly.pdbx_seq_one_letter_code
_entity_poly.pdbx_strand_id
1 'polypeptide(L)'
;MKTRFKNTLLSLILLSFFFPSVSVVNAQEEDFVIDTNTEVHYTTGDDFATVTTEYIRNVKNSEYYFPASGEKVFHIPDITDSSEDEIKAERKYKLENLIVEDSVGNDINYSIEENNIGEGIYVTVPNYKTTTSNSPYHIVLEYKTHDYVLKIGNFVNIIGPSLPKDTVFEKIDEETGTLTIFNYNFTIVVDKDIPTLAKAYPKYTKSEERGKQYFRFSQTDRIGNSPSLEFGTSVLYKFNLEYTTQQTDNFIPEKYSNLFNALSTNVYEISLPREFAETNQRVYLESISPTPKDIYRDEEGNILALFELPANKDDKIEITGYISVEQDSIEEQSKTFDMSLEDYFEKIKSSDYIGRYLSATEYWEINDEYIKQEAETLIKDQGTLLNVIEANYKYITDKLEYDQNKATSENTRIGAKKALLGGPSVCMEYADVMISLLRAQGIPSRAALGYANLREIAPDNQVRHQWVQVWVPDYGWLSVDPTFESNNMKIGQMVDRVLWEVFNDGSLSNIKIYSANDIVDLTTEGFVVNVFGVTDEVDLETLKTYSDYAPSGEVRESQDPNISSFVGTVLKTTTLGKAVLVTLPVFLVLVILIAIISFASILIKRQKRKRTVGNKDKRNSAISIT
;
A
#
# COMPACT_ATOMS: atom_id res chain seq x y z
N MET A 1 -20.11 87.76 -36.32
CA MET A 1 -19.27 86.73 -35.65
C MET A 1 -20.16 85.52 -35.40
N LYS A 2 -20.23 84.57 -36.33
CA LYS A 2 -19.35 83.40 -36.48
C LYS A 2 -19.39 82.44 -35.27
N THR A 3 -20.03 81.30 -35.53
CA THR A 3 -19.61 79.93 -35.18
C THR A 3 -19.53 79.51 -33.72
N ARG A 4 -20.52 78.74 -33.24
CA ARG A 4 -20.44 77.26 -33.09
C ARG A 4 -21.70 76.74 -32.37
N PHE A 5 -22.77 76.59 -33.15
CA PHE A 5 -23.91 75.73 -32.87
C PHE A 5 -23.64 74.43 -33.62
N LYS A 6 -23.36 73.33 -32.92
CA LYS A 6 -23.42 71.90 -33.31
C LYS A 6 -22.43 71.11 -32.44
N ASN A 7 -22.93 70.01 -31.89
CA ASN A 7 -22.23 68.95 -31.13
C ASN A 7 -22.41 68.96 -29.60
N THR A 8 -23.66 69.04 -29.12
CA THR A 8 -24.00 68.62 -27.75
C THR A 8 -25.45 68.14 -27.63
N LEU A 9 -25.95 67.49 -28.68
CA LEU A 9 -27.29 66.86 -28.69
C LEU A 9 -27.29 65.55 -29.51
N LEU A 10 -26.20 64.78 -29.44
CA LEU A 10 -26.07 63.48 -30.10
C LEU A 10 -25.31 62.46 -29.20
N SER A 11 -25.51 62.54 -27.89
CA SER A 11 -24.93 61.58 -26.93
C SER A 11 -25.93 61.10 -25.88
N LEU A 12 -27.23 61.29 -26.11
CA LEU A 12 -28.31 60.88 -25.21
C LEU A 12 -29.40 60.00 -25.88
N ILE A 13 -29.14 59.51 -27.10
CA ILE A 13 -30.02 58.56 -27.82
C ILE A 13 -29.21 57.36 -28.36
N LEU A 14 -28.15 56.96 -27.64
CA LEU A 14 -27.38 55.76 -27.97
C LEU A 14 -26.90 55.01 -26.70
N LEU A 15 -27.73 55.06 -25.66
CA LEU A 15 -27.51 54.32 -24.41
C LEU A 15 -28.82 53.67 -23.92
N SER A 16 -29.56 53.06 -24.85
CA SER A 16 -30.83 52.37 -24.56
C SER A 16 -31.07 51.14 -25.45
N PHE A 17 -30.00 50.45 -25.85
CA PHE A 17 -30.06 49.17 -26.57
C PHE A 17 -28.91 48.22 -26.17
N PHE A 18 -28.69 48.06 -24.87
CA PHE A 18 -28.02 46.89 -24.30
C PHE A 18 -28.81 46.46 -23.07
N PHE A 19 -30.07 46.07 -23.28
CA PHE A 19 -30.62 45.03 -22.43
C PHE A 19 -29.89 43.75 -22.85
N PRO A 20 -29.20 43.04 -21.95
CA PRO A 20 -28.92 41.65 -22.25
C PRO A 20 -30.28 41.03 -22.58
N SER A 21 -30.38 40.37 -23.72
CA SER A 21 -31.47 39.43 -23.95
C SER A 21 -31.37 38.42 -22.80
N VAL A 22 -32.10 38.70 -21.71
CA VAL A 22 -32.50 37.70 -20.76
C VAL A 22 -33.32 36.78 -21.62
N SER A 23 -32.68 35.71 -22.09
CA SER A 23 -33.39 34.52 -22.52
C SER A 23 -34.30 34.22 -21.36
N VAL A 24 -35.59 34.57 -21.50
CA VAL A 24 -36.63 33.93 -20.72
C VAL A 24 -36.57 32.50 -21.23
N VAL A 25 -35.65 31.71 -20.67
CA VAL A 25 -35.80 30.26 -20.65
C VAL A 25 -37.10 30.11 -19.90
N ASN A 26 -38.19 29.90 -20.62
CA ASN A 26 -39.37 29.33 -20.02
C ASN A 26 -38.87 28.02 -19.43
N ALA A 27 -38.66 27.99 -18.10
CA ALA A 27 -38.49 26.74 -17.40
C ALA A 27 -39.76 25.95 -17.71
N GLN A 28 -39.63 24.91 -18.54
CA GLN A 28 -40.69 23.94 -18.71
C GLN A 28 -40.94 23.39 -17.31
N GLU A 29 -42.16 23.59 -16.78
CA GLU A 29 -42.53 23.01 -15.49
C GLU A 29 -42.37 21.48 -15.61
N GLU A 30 -41.66 20.87 -14.67
CA GLU A 30 -41.45 19.44 -14.67
C GLU A 30 -42.78 18.69 -14.54
N ASP A 31 -43.00 17.66 -15.37
CA ASP A 31 -44.23 16.86 -15.31
C ASP A 31 -44.11 15.79 -14.21
N PHE A 32 -42.91 15.22 -14.07
CA PHE A 32 -42.59 14.16 -13.12
C PHE A 32 -41.28 14.44 -12.40
N VAL A 33 -41.22 14.01 -11.13
CA VAL A 33 -39.98 14.00 -10.34
C VAL A 33 -39.79 12.61 -9.77
N ILE A 34 -38.61 12.05 -9.98
CA ILE A 34 -38.20 10.76 -9.44
C ILE A 34 -37.03 10.98 -8.50
N ASP A 35 -37.28 10.78 -7.20
CA ASP A 35 -36.27 10.90 -6.16
C ASP A 35 -35.80 9.50 -5.76
N THR A 36 -34.49 9.27 -5.80
CA THR A 36 -33.83 8.12 -5.21
C THR A 36 -32.97 8.63 -4.06
N ASN A 37 -33.40 8.39 -2.82
CA ASN A 37 -32.69 8.82 -1.62
C ASN A 37 -32.01 7.61 -1.00
N THR A 38 -30.70 7.52 -1.10
CA THR A 38 -29.92 6.42 -0.51
C THR A 38 -29.15 6.92 0.72
N GLU A 39 -29.35 6.25 1.84
CA GLU A 39 -28.58 6.46 3.07
C GLU A 39 -27.77 5.20 3.40
N VAL A 40 -26.50 5.40 3.75
CA VAL A 40 -25.63 4.37 4.32
C VAL A 40 -25.44 4.70 5.80
N HIS A 41 -26.06 3.90 6.66
CA HIS A 41 -26.00 4.03 8.10
C HIS A 41 -24.92 3.13 8.68
N TYR A 42 -24.01 3.72 9.44
CA TYR A 42 -23.00 3.01 10.19
C TYR A 42 -23.10 3.35 11.68
N THR A 43 -23.00 2.34 12.54
CA THR A 43 -22.90 2.49 13.99
C THR A 43 -21.51 2.09 14.44
N THR A 44 -20.87 2.94 15.24
CA THR A 44 -19.51 2.74 15.75
C THR A 44 -19.37 1.40 16.46
N GLY A 45 -18.45 0.59 15.96
CA GLY A 45 -18.16 -0.75 16.48
C GLY A 45 -18.68 -1.87 15.60
N ASP A 46 -19.72 -1.62 14.79
CA ASP A 46 -20.24 -2.59 13.82
C ASP A 46 -19.19 -2.85 12.72
N ASP A 47 -19.28 -4.03 12.10
CA ASP A 47 -18.51 -4.47 10.94
C ASP A 47 -19.31 -4.43 9.63
N PHE A 48 -20.57 -3.98 9.69
CA PHE A 48 -21.48 -3.80 8.55
C PHE A 48 -22.09 -2.40 8.54
N ALA A 49 -22.71 -2.03 7.42
CA ALA A 49 -23.60 -0.88 7.31
C ALA A 49 -25.01 -1.31 6.91
N THR A 50 -26.01 -0.52 7.31
CA THR A 50 -27.38 -0.63 6.80
C THR A 50 -27.55 0.35 5.65
N VAL A 51 -27.97 -0.15 4.49
CA VAL A 51 -28.24 0.65 3.30
C VAL A 51 -29.75 0.77 3.13
N THR A 52 -30.27 1.99 3.15
CA THR A 52 -31.69 2.28 2.94
C THR A 52 -31.82 3.11 1.67
N THR A 53 -32.63 2.66 0.72
CA THR A 53 -32.93 3.39 -0.52
C THR A 53 -34.43 3.62 -0.63
N GLU A 54 -34.82 4.90 -0.58
CA GLU A 54 -36.18 5.31 -0.89
C GLU A 54 -36.30 5.71 -2.35
N TYR A 55 -37.22 5.07 -3.07
CA TYR A 55 -37.58 5.44 -4.43
C TYR A 55 -38.97 6.09 -4.41
N ILE A 56 -39.03 7.37 -4.77
CA ILE A 56 -40.26 8.17 -4.78
C ILE A 56 -40.50 8.67 -6.20
N ARG A 57 -41.64 8.27 -6.78
CA ARG A 57 -42.13 8.78 -8.06
C ARG A 57 -43.29 9.72 -7.81
N ASN A 58 -43.08 10.99 -8.14
CA ASN A 58 -44.00 12.10 -7.98
C ASN A 58 -44.54 12.58 -9.33
N VAL A 59 -45.84 12.87 -9.39
CA VAL A 59 -46.47 13.51 -10.54
C VAL A 59 -46.76 14.96 -10.19
N LYS A 60 -46.14 15.89 -10.90
CA LYS A 60 -46.30 17.33 -10.67
C LYS A 60 -47.39 17.90 -11.57
N ASN A 61 -47.42 17.49 -12.83
CA ASN A 61 -48.50 17.84 -13.74
C ASN A 61 -49.67 16.86 -13.60
N SER A 62 -50.79 17.34 -13.04
CA SER A 62 -51.99 16.53 -12.79
C SER A 62 -52.74 16.04 -14.04
N GLU A 63 -52.35 16.49 -15.23
CA GLU A 63 -52.89 15.97 -16.49
C GLU A 63 -52.37 14.56 -16.81
N TYR A 64 -51.26 14.17 -16.19
CA TYR A 64 -50.62 12.88 -16.41
C TYR A 64 -50.69 11.97 -15.17
N TYR A 65 -50.38 10.69 -15.37
CA TYR A 65 -50.26 9.69 -14.30
C TYR A 65 -49.35 8.54 -14.75
N PHE A 66 -48.79 7.79 -13.80
CA PHE A 66 -48.15 6.50 -14.11
C PHE A 66 -49.12 5.35 -13.82
N PRO A 67 -49.31 4.42 -14.77
CA PRO A 67 -50.17 3.27 -14.55
C PRO A 67 -49.58 2.33 -13.49
N ALA A 68 -50.45 1.51 -12.87
CA ALA A 68 -50.06 0.39 -11.99
C ALA A 68 -49.48 -0.81 -12.79
N SER A 69 -48.81 -0.55 -13.91
CA SER A 69 -48.20 -1.55 -14.79
C SER A 69 -46.71 -1.27 -14.92
N GLY A 70 -45.92 -2.33 -15.11
CA GLY A 70 -44.45 -2.25 -15.10
C GLY A 70 -43.88 -2.47 -13.71
N GLU A 71 -42.59 -2.19 -13.56
CA GLU A 71 -41.82 -2.55 -12.37
C GLU A 71 -40.66 -1.59 -12.16
N LYS A 72 -40.12 -1.60 -10.94
CA LYS A 72 -38.87 -0.95 -10.58
C LYS A 72 -37.87 -2.02 -10.18
N VAL A 73 -36.71 -2.03 -10.84
CA VAL A 73 -35.58 -2.89 -10.49
C VAL A 73 -34.58 -2.09 -9.66
N PHE A 74 -34.19 -2.64 -8.51
CA PHE A 74 -33.08 -2.17 -7.70
C PHE A 74 -31.88 -3.10 -7.92
N HIS A 75 -30.69 -2.53 -8.00
CA HIS A 75 -29.44 -3.27 -8.11
C HIS A 75 -28.69 -3.18 -6.79
N ILE A 76 -28.36 -4.35 -6.23
CA ILE A 76 -27.47 -4.49 -5.07
C ILE A 76 -26.16 -5.10 -5.60
N PRO A 77 -25.05 -4.34 -5.64
CA PRO A 77 -23.81 -4.78 -6.27
C PRO A 77 -23.08 -5.86 -5.45
N ASP A 78 -22.21 -6.62 -6.12
CA ASP A 78 -21.11 -7.34 -5.47
C ASP A 78 -19.86 -6.46 -5.46
N ILE A 79 -18.97 -6.65 -4.49
CA ILE A 79 -17.61 -6.09 -4.56
C ILE A 79 -16.68 -7.08 -5.26
N THR A 80 -15.86 -6.55 -6.17
CA THR A 80 -15.10 -7.29 -7.20
C THR A 80 -13.83 -7.99 -6.70
N ASP A 81 -13.36 -7.69 -5.48
CA ASP A 81 -12.07 -8.17 -4.97
C ASP A 81 -12.19 -9.31 -3.95
N SER A 82 -13.38 -9.92 -3.85
CA SER A 82 -13.65 -11.04 -2.96
C SER A 82 -13.67 -12.37 -3.72
N SER A 83 -13.32 -13.45 -3.02
CA SER A 83 -13.48 -14.79 -3.56
C SER A 83 -14.96 -15.10 -3.85
N GLU A 84 -15.23 -16.03 -4.78
CA GLU A 84 -16.62 -16.40 -5.07
C GLU A 84 -17.40 -16.87 -3.84
N ASP A 85 -16.73 -17.53 -2.90
CA ASP A 85 -17.36 -18.04 -1.68
C ASP A 85 -17.69 -16.91 -0.71
N GLU A 86 -16.81 -15.90 -0.58
CA GLU A 86 -17.10 -14.68 0.18
C GLU A 86 -18.27 -13.89 -0.43
N ILE A 87 -18.29 -13.74 -1.76
CA ILE A 87 -19.39 -13.06 -2.46
C ILE A 87 -20.72 -13.78 -2.22
N LYS A 88 -20.74 -15.12 -2.31
CA LYS A 88 -21.95 -15.91 -2.03
C LYS A 88 -22.41 -15.77 -0.58
N ALA A 89 -21.49 -15.75 0.38
CA ALA A 89 -21.81 -15.54 1.79
C ALA A 89 -22.38 -14.14 2.03
N GLU A 90 -21.79 -13.11 1.41
CA GLU A 90 -22.24 -11.73 1.52
C GLU A 90 -23.61 -11.51 0.87
N ARG A 91 -23.85 -12.07 -0.33
CA ARG A 91 -25.17 -12.05 -0.97
C ARG A 91 -26.24 -12.65 -0.07
N LYS A 92 -25.95 -13.79 0.55
CA LYS A 92 -26.86 -14.42 1.50
C LYS A 92 -27.16 -13.50 2.69
N TYR A 93 -26.14 -12.87 3.28
CA TYR A 93 -26.31 -11.91 4.39
C TYR A 93 -27.18 -10.72 4.00
N LYS A 94 -26.96 -10.13 2.81
CA LYS A 94 -27.78 -9.05 2.25
C LYS A 94 -29.25 -9.46 2.13
N LEU A 95 -29.50 -10.64 1.54
CA LEU A 95 -30.85 -11.16 1.32
C LEU A 95 -31.58 -11.54 2.62
N GLU A 96 -30.88 -12.09 3.61
CA GLU A 96 -31.46 -12.40 4.93
C GLU A 96 -31.91 -11.15 5.70
N ASN A 97 -31.33 -9.99 5.38
CA ASN A 97 -31.67 -8.70 5.97
C ASN A 97 -32.44 -7.77 5.00
N LEU A 98 -32.90 -8.28 3.85
CA LEU A 98 -33.60 -7.47 2.85
C LEU A 98 -35.04 -7.18 3.29
N ILE A 99 -35.38 -5.90 3.36
CA ILE A 99 -36.72 -5.39 3.64
C ILE A 99 -37.17 -4.55 2.44
N VAL A 100 -38.42 -4.75 2.00
CA VAL A 100 -39.03 -3.97 0.91
C VAL A 100 -40.45 -3.58 1.31
N GLU A 101 -40.62 -2.30 1.66
CA GLU A 101 -41.84 -1.76 2.25
C GLU A 101 -42.35 -0.51 1.52
N ASP A 102 -43.60 -0.14 1.77
CA ASP A 102 -44.16 1.15 1.35
C ASP A 102 -43.84 2.27 2.36
N SER A 103 -44.32 3.47 2.07
CA SER A 103 -44.11 4.67 2.91
C SER A 103 -44.62 4.58 4.35
N VAL A 104 -45.49 3.61 4.66
CA VAL A 104 -46.08 3.43 5.99
C VAL A 104 -45.67 2.11 6.65
N GLY A 105 -44.72 1.39 6.06
CA GLY A 105 -44.15 0.16 6.60
C GLY A 105 -44.95 -1.12 6.29
N ASN A 106 -45.75 -1.14 5.23
CA ASN A 106 -46.35 -2.39 4.77
C ASN A 106 -45.42 -3.11 3.79
N ASP A 107 -45.29 -4.42 3.93
CA ASP A 107 -44.56 -5.27 2.99
C ASP A 107 -45.09 -5.13 1.55
N ILE A 108 -44.16 -4.99 0.60
CA ILE A 108 -44.45 -5.00 -0.83
C ILE A 108 -43.98 -6.33 -1.42
N ASN A 109 -44.74 -6.90 -2.35
CA ASN A 109 -44.28 -8.07 -3.11
C ASN A 109 -43.12 -7.71 -4.04
N TYR A 110 -42.08 -8.55 -4.07
CA TYR A 110 -40.94 -8.42 -4.96
C TYR A 110 -40.44 -9.79 -5.43
N SER A 111 -39.59 -9.79 -6.44
CA SER A 111 -38.83 -10.96 -6.88
C SER A 111 -37.33 -10.68 -6.88
N ILE A 112 -36.53 -11.70 -6.62
CA ILE A 112 -35.06 -11.63 -6.60
C ILE A 112 -34.50 -12.38 -7.80
N GLU A 113 -33.51 -11.80 -8.46
CA GLU A 113 -32.64 -12.44 -9.44
C GLU A 113 -31.18 -12.28 -9.00
N GLU A 114 -30.52 -13.39 -8.68
CA GLU A 114 -29.09 -13.41 -8.41
C GLU A 114 -28.35 -13.62 -9.73
N ASN A 115 -27.72 -12.55 -10.24
CA ASN A 115 -26.98 -12.60 -11.51
C ASN A 115 -25.63 -13.31 -11.34
N ASN A 116 -24.82 -13.36 -12.42
CA ASN A 116 -23.49 -13.93 -12.33
C ASN A 116 -22.65 -13.20 -11.26
N ILE A 117 -21.62 -13.86 -10.73
CA ILE A 117 -20.71 -13.24 -9.76
C ILE A 117 -20.11 -11.97 -10.37
N GLY A 118 -20.16 -10.86 -9.63
CA GLY A 118 -19.76 -9.53 -10.09
C GLY A 118 -20.91 -8.69 -10.64
N GLU A 119 -22.01 -9.31 -11.09
CA GLU A 119 -23.19 -8.59 -11.61
C GLU A 119 -24.21 -8.23 -10.50
N GLY A 120 -24.03 -8.76 -9.28
CA GLY A 120 -24.87 -8.45 -8.12
C GLY A 120 -26.26 -9.10 -8.13
N ILE A 121 -27.17 -8.54 -7.33
CA ILE A 121 -28.54 -9.00 -7.12
C ILE A 121 -29.52 -7.96 -7.63
N TYR A 122 -30.53 -8.40 -8.38
CA TYR A 122 -31.64 -7.55 -8.82
C TYR A 122 -32.89 -7.83 -7.97
N VAL A 123 -33.45 -6.77 -7.39
CA VAL A 123 -34.71 -6.81 -6.65
C VAL A 123 -35.76 -6.08 -7.47
N THR A 124 -36.73 -6.84 -8.01
CA THR A 124 -37.77 -6.31 -8.90
C THR A 124 -39.07 -6.14 -8.13
N VAL A 125 -39.57 -4.91 -8.10
CA VAL A 125 -40.80 -4.51 -7.42
C VAL A 125 -41.85 -4.11 -8.46
N PRO A 126 -42.93 -4.89 -8.64
CA PRO A 126 -44.03 -4.52 -9.53
C PRO A 126 -44.70 -3.22 -9.07
N ASN A 127 -45.17 -2.41 -10.02
CA ASN A 127 -45.93 -1.20 -9.72
C ASN A 127 -47.27 -1.56 -9.04
N TYR A 128 -47.29 -1.57 -7.72
CA TYR A 128 -48.43 -2.01 -6.92
C TYR A 128 -49.59 -1.00 -6.85
N LYS A 129 -49.41 0.23 -7.35
CA LYS A 129 -50.47 1.25 -7.45
C LYS A 129 -50.22 2.26 -8.58
N THR A 130 -51.31 2.91 -9.03
CA THR A 130 -51.25 4.06 -9.94
C THR A 130 -50.64 5.26 -9.22
N THR A 131 -49.77 6.01 -9.90
CA THR A 131 -49.20 7.25 -9.38
C THR A 131 -49.92 8.45 -9.97
N THR A 132 -50.45 9.30 -9.11
CA THR A 132 -51.08 10.58 -9.48
C THR A 132 -50.51 11.70 -8.64
N SER A 133 -50.88 12.95 -8.93
CA SER A 133 -50.38 14.12 -8.19
C SER A 133 -50.73 14.11 -6.69
N ASN A 134 -51.76 13.36 -6.29
CA ASN A 134 -52.20 13.22 -4.89
C ASN A 134 -51.81 11.87 -4.27
N SER A 135 -51.19 10.97 -5.03
CA SER A 135 -50.84 9.62 -4.58
C SER A 135 -49.47 9.23 -5.15
N PRO A 136 -48.38 9.68 -4.52
CA PRO A 136 -47.03 9.33 -4.96
C PRO A 136 -46.76 7.84 -4.76
N TYR A 137 -45.87 7.30 -5.58
CA TYR A 137 -45.41 5.91 -5.48
C TYR A 137 -44.10 5.89 -4.72
N HIS A 138 -44.02 5.07 -3.66
CA HIS A 138 -42.92 5.07 -2.72
C HIS A 138 -42.54 3.63 -2.39
N ILE A 139 -41.27 3.29 -2.57
CA ILE A 139 -40.69 2.03 -2.12
C ILE A 139 -39.54 2.38 -1.18
N VAL A 140 -39.46 1.69 -0.05
CA VAL A 140 -38.31 1.69 0.83
C VAL A 140 -37.66 0.31 0.70
N LEU A 141 -36.41 0.26 0.25
CA LEU A 141 -35.60 -0.95 0.22
C LEU A 141 -34.47 -0.80 1.22
N GLU A 142 -34.35 -1.74 2.16
CA GLU A 142 -33.30 -1.76 3.16
C GLU A 142 -32.58 -3.11 3.15
N TYR A 143 -31.26 -3.10 3.31
CA TYR A 143 -30.46 -4.31 3.54
C TYR A 143 -29.21 -3.98 4.34
N LYS A 144 -28.55 -5.01 4.87
CA LYS A 144 -27.25 -4.88 5.55
C LYS A 144 -26.13 -5.45 4.70
N THR A 145 -24.95 -4.85 4.79
CA THR A 145 -23.77 -5.33 4.04
C THR A 145 -22.46 -4.97 4.72
N HIS A 146 -21.47 -5.86 4.62
CA HIS A 146 -20.09 -5.61 5.02
C HIS A 146 -19.30 -4.88 3.93
N ASP A 147 -19.80 -4.85 2.69
CA ASP A 147 -19.11 -4.33 1.51
C ASP A 147 -18.75 -2.84 1.63
N TYR A 148 -19.57 -2.07 2.33
CA TYR A 148 -19.40 -0.62 2.41
C TYR A 148 -18.57 -0.17 3.61
N VAL A 149 -18.06 -1.10 4.43
CA VAL A 149 -17.34 -0.78 5.65
C VAL A 149 -16.05 -1.60 5.72
N LEU A 150 -14.92 -0.90 5.77
CA LEU A 150 -13.66 -1.48 6.22
C LEU A 150 -13.38 -0.98 7.64
N LYS A 151 -13.32 -1.89 8.61
CA LYS A 151 -12.98 -1.60 9.99
C LYS A 151 -11.70 -2.31 10.41
N ILE A 152 -10.79 -1.57 11.04
CA ILE A 152 -9.54 -2.07 11.61
C ILE A 152 -9.30 -1.37 12.94
N GLY A 153 -9.73 -1.98 14.04
CA GLY A 153 -9.67 -1.33 15.35
C GLY A 153 -10.54 -0.08 15.38
N ASN A 154 -9.92 1.08 15.63
CA ASN A 154 -10.58 2.39 15.60
C ASN A 154 -10.55 3.08 14.22
N PHE A 155 -9.96 2.46 13.20
CA PHE A 155 -10.07 2.96 11.84
C PHE A 155 -11.32 2.40 11.16
N VAL A 156 -12.09 3.28 10.53
CA VAL A 156 -13.30 2.93 9.78
C VAL A 156 -13.30 3.69 8.47
N ASN A 157 -13.32 2.99 7.35
CA ASN A 157 -13.57 3.58 6.03
C ASN A 157 -14.96 3.15 5.54
N ILE A 158 -15.82 4.13 5.28
CA ILE A 158 -17.16 3.91 4.76
C ILE A 158 -17.19 4.32 3.29
N ILE A 159 -17.52 3.40 2.40
CA ILE A 159 -17.58 3.65 0.95
C ILE A 159 -19.03 3.55 0.47
N GLY A 160 -19.53 4.61 -0.12
CA GLY A 160 -20.84 4.69 -0.74
C GLY A 160 -20.83 4.35 -2.23
N PRO A 161 -21.98 3.97 -2.81
CA PRO A 161 -22.09 3.67 -4.24
C PRO A 161 -21.88 4.92 -5.11
N SER A 162 -21.17 4.79 -6.23
CA SER A 162 -21.09 5.83 -7.26
C SER A 162 -22.34 5.88 -8.15
N LEU A 163 -22.47 6.91 -9.00
CA LEU A 163 -23.41 6.92 -10.13
C LEU A 163 -22.69 6.53 -11.44
N PRO A 164 -23.32 5.74 -12.32
CA PRO A 164 -22.77 5.45 -13.65
C PRO A 164 -22.46 6.71 -14.47
N LYS A 165 -21.46 6.63 -15.37
CA LYS A 165 -21.04 7.78 -16.20
C LYS A 165 -22.12 8.28 -17.16
N ASP A 166 -23.08 7.43 -17.51
CA ASP A 166 -24.23 7.70 -18.38
C ASP A 166 -25.50 8.08 -17.62
N THR A 167 -25.39 8.36 -16.31
CA THR A 167 -26.52 8.84 -15.50
C THR A 167 -27.10 10.14 -16.07
N VAL A 168 -28.43 10.20 -16.19
CA VAL A 168 -29.17 11.38 -16.64
C VAL A 168 -29.97 11.98 -15.49
N PHE A 169 -30.02 13.31 -15.42
CA PHE A 169 -30.80 14.03 -14.40
C PHE A 169 -32.14 14.56 -14.93
N GLU A 170 -32.31 14.56 -16.24
CA GLU A 170 -33.53 14.96 -16.91
C GLU A 170 -33.76 14.09 -18.13
N LYS A 171 -35.03 13.80 -18.43
CA LYS A 171 -35.44 13.09 -19.64
C LYS A 171 -36.75 13.65 -20.16
N ILE A 172 -36.79 13.91 -21.46
CA ILE A 172 -38.02 14.26 -22.17
C ILE A 172 -38.51 12.99 -22.88
N ASP A 173 -39.77 12.63 -22.65
CA ASP A 173 -40.41 11.53 -23.35
C ASP A 173 -40.74 11.91 -24.80
N GLU A 174 -40.30 11.09 -25.76
CA GLU A 174 -40.39 11.43 -27.19
C GLU A 174 -41.84 11.43 -27.72
N GLU A 175 -42.72 10.64 -27.12
CA GLU A 175 -44.11 10.49 -27.58
C GLU A 175 -45.03 11.55 -26.96
N THR A 176 -44.87 11.80 -25.67
CA THR A 176 -45.75 12.67 -24.88
C THR A 176 -45.20 14.07 -24.69
N GLY A 177 -43.90 14.28 -24.89
CA GLY A 177 -43.21 15.54 -24.63
C GLY A 177 -43.04 15.86 -23.14
N THR A 178 -43.35 14.92 -22.25
CA THR A 178 -43.30 15.13 -20.80
C THR A 178 -41.87 15.16 -20.27
N LEU A 179 -41.59 16.08 -19.35
CA LEU A 179 -40.29 16.25 -18.70
C LEU A 179 -40.26 15.51 -17.35
N THR A 180 -39.31 14.58 -17.21
CA THR A 180 -38.99 13.91 -15.95
C THR A 180 -37.66 14.40 -15.40
N ILE A 181 -37.63 14.81 -14.13
CA ILE A 181 -36.41 15.13 -13.39
C ILE A 181 -36.05 13.94 -12.49
N PHE A 182 -34.76 13.58 -12.45
CA PHE A 182 -34.21 12.52 -11.61
C PHE A 182 -33.25 13.10 -10.58
N ASN A 183 -33.52 12.84 -9.31
CA ASN A 183 -32.66 13.20 -8.20
C ASN A 183 -32.10 11.94 -7.55
N TYR A 184 -30.79 11.89 -7.38
CA TYR A 184 -30.05 10.78 -6.77
C TYR A 184 -29.35 11.29 -5.51
N ASN A 185 -30.14 11.47 -4.44
CA ASN A 185 -29.65 11.98 -3.17
C ASN A 185 -28.88 10.89 -2.42
N PHE A 186 -27.75 11.25 -1.82
CA PHE A 186 -26.93 10.30 -1.09
C PHE A 186 -26.35 10.89 0.20
N THR A 187 -26.46 10.11 1.28
CA THR A 187 -25.96 10.49 2.60
C THR A 187 -25.26 9.32 3.28
N ILE A 188 -24.07 9.57 3.86
CA ILE A 188 -23.50 8.67 4.87
C ILE A 188 -23.89 9.21 6.25
N VAL A 189 -24.43 8.33 7.08
CA VAL A 189 -24.95 8.67 8.41
C VAL A 189 -24.21 7.86 9.46
N VAL A 190 -23.59 8.54 10.40
CA VAL A 190 -22.82 7.94 11.50
C VAL A 190 -23.32 8.47 12.84
N ASP A 191 -23.14 7.72 13.92
CA ASP A 191 -23.34 8.24 15.28
C ASP A 191 -22.21 9.20 15.70
N LYS A 192 -22.33 9.77 16.90
CA LYS A 192 -21.38 10.73 17.46
C LYS A 192 -20.14 10.11 18.10
N ASP A 193 -20.17 8.82 18.37
CA ASP A 193 -19.05 8.10 18.98
C ASP A 193 -18.00 7.69 17.91
N ILE A 194 -18.30 7.93 16.63
CA ILE A 194 -17.41 7.68 15.50
C ILE A 194 -16.05 8.37 15.72
N PRO A 195 -14.92 7.69 15.41
CA PRO A 195 -13.60 8.29 15.48
C PRO A 195 -13.46 9.56 14.64
N THR A 196 -12.42 10.35 14.90
CA THR A 196 -12.18 11.61 14.17
C THR A 196 -12.08 11.39 12.66
N LEU A 197 -12.77 12.21 11.87
CA LEU A 197 -12.67 12.17 10.41
C LEU A 197 -11.26 12.57 9.96
N ALA A 198 -10.61 11.70 9.21
CA ALA A 198 -9.27 11.92 8.66
C ALA A 198 -9.33 12.28 7.17
N LYS A 199 -10.11 11.56 6.36
CA LYS A 199 -10.25 11.86 4.93
C LYS A 199 -11.68 11.75 4.44
N ALA A 200 -11.97 12.47 3.37
CA ALA A 200 -13.28 12.46 2.74
C ALA A 200 -13.16 12.74 1.24
N TYR A 201 -13.96 12.02 0.46
CA TYR A 201 -14.06 12.19 -0.98
C TYR A 201 -15.47 11.82 -1.48
N PRO A 202 -16.00 12.46 -2.53
CA PRO A 202 -15.62 13.78 -3.00
C PRO A 202 -16.03 14.84 -1.95
N LYS A 203 -16.23 16.10 -2.37
CA LYS A 203 -16.71 17.14 -1.45
C LYS A 203 -18.06 16.78 -0.85
N TYR A 204 -18.24 17.14 0.41
CA TYR A 204 -19.45 16.85 1.17
C TYR A 204 -19.94 18.08 1.93
N THR A 205 -21.19 18.02 2.38
CA THR A 205 -21.74 18.93 3.39
C THR A 205 -22.08 18.13 4.65
N LYS A 206 -21.78 18.70 5.82
CA LYS A 206 -22.00 18.07 7.13
C LYS A 206 -23.12 18.77 7.88
N SER A 207 -24.00 17.99 8.49
CA SER A 207 -24.96 18.48 9.50
C SER A 207 -25.05 17.50 10.67
N GLU A 208 -25.53 17.96 11.82
CA GLU A 208 -25.78 17.11 12.98
C GLU A 208 -27.20 17.28 13.50
N GLU A 209 -27.89 16.16 13.73
CA GLU A 209 -29.23 16.14 14.33
C GLU A 209 -29.41 14.85 15.14
N ARG A 210 -30.11 14.94 16.29
CA ARG A 210 -30.53 13.78 17.11
C ARG A 210 -29.41 12.78 17.45
N GLY A 211 -28.19 13.25 17.68
CA GLY A 211 -27.06 12.39 18.03
C GLY A 211 -26.42 11.65 16.84
N LYS A 212 -26.75 12.03 15.62
CA LYS A 212 -26.14 11.53 14.38
C LYS A 212 -25.48 12.65 13.60
N GLN A 213 -24.47 12.29 12.82
CA GLN A 213 -23.81 13.16 11.84
C GLN A 213 -24.20 12.69 10.43
N TYR A 214 -24.48 13.66 9.55
CA TYR A 214 -24.94 13.41 8.18
C TYR A 214 -23.97 14.05 7.20
N PHE A 215 -23.40 13.23 6.33
CA PHE A 215 -22.45 13.62 5.29
C PHE A 215 -23.11 13.47 3.92
N ARG A 216 -23.50 14.59 3.31
CA ARG A 216 -24.23 14.61 2.03
C ARG A 216 -23.31 14.93 0.87
N PHE A 217 -23.46 14.18 -0.21
CA PHE A 217 -22.66 14.29 -1.42
C PHE A 217 -23.53 14.71 -2.60
N SER A 218 -23.03 15.62 -3.44
CA SER A 218 -23.74 16.05 -4.64
C SER A 218 -23.85 14.89 -5.64
N GLN A 219 -25.02 14.73 -6.26
CA GLN A 219 -25.21 13.75 -7.34
C GLN A 219 -24.27 13.99 -8.52
N THR A 220 -23.89 15.24 -8.81
CA THR A 220 -22.95 15.57 -9.89
C THR A 220 -21.55 15.07 -9.58
N ASP A 221 -21.14 15.16 -8.32
CA ASP A 221 -19.80 14.78 -7.88
C ASP A 221 -19.66 13.27 -7.77
N ARG A 222 -20.79 12.54 -7.69
CA ARG A 222 -20.88 11.07 -7.62
C ARG A 222 -20.79 10.37 -8.98
N ILE A 223 -20.83 11.09 -10.11
CA ILE A 223 -20.71 10.48 -11.44
C ILE A 223 -19.32 9.85 -11.58
N GLY A 224 -19.27 8.52 -11.66
CA GLY A 224 -18.03 7.74 -11.70
C GLY A 224 -17.19 7.82 -10.43
N ASN A 225 -17.76 8.32 -9.32
CA ASN A 225 -17.03 8.58 -8.07
C ASN A 225 -17.80 8.01 -6.89
N SER A 226 -17.19 7.07 -6.19
CA SER A 226 -17.73 6.51 -4.95
C SER A 226 -17.41 7.45 -3.79
N PRO A 227 -18.42 7.96 -3.06
CA PRO A 227 -18.17 8.67 -1.82
C PRO A 227 -17.42 7.79 -0.81
N SER A 228 -16.49 8.36 -0.07
CA SER A 228 -15.69 7.67 0.94
C SER A 228 -15.42 8.61 2.11
N LEU A 229 -15.54 8.08 3.32
CA LEU A 229 -15.17 8.76 4.56
C LEU A 229 -14.25 7.83 5.36
N GLU A 230 -13.01 8.28 5.60
CA GLU A 230 -12.04 7.59 6.43
C GLU A 230 -12.00 8.25 7.83
N PHE A 231 -12.40 7.50 8.85
CA PHE A 231 -12.39 7.88 10.25
C PHE A 231 -11.27 7.12 10.99
N GLY A 232 -10.71 7.76 12.02
CA GLY A 232 -9.62 7.22 12.83
C GLY A 232 -8.26 7.73 12.37
N THR A 233 -7.49 8.24 13.33
CA THR A 233 -6.15 8.84 13.10
C THR A 233 -5.01 7.92 13.49
N SER A 234 -5.29 6.74 14.07
CA SER A 234 -4.28 5.79 14.49
C SER A 234 -4.81 4.37 14.43
N VAL A 235 -3.95 3.44 14.01
CA VAL A 235 -4.20 1.99 14.04
C VAL A 235 -3.00 1.30 14.66
N LEU A 236 -3.28 0.34 15.54
CA LEU A 236 -2.28 -0.58 16.08
C LEU A 236 -2.41 -1.93 15.39
N TYR A 237 -1.32 -2.41 14.83
CA TYR A 237 -1.21 -3.72 14.21
C TYR A 237 -0.34 -4.64 15.07
N LYS A 238 -0.70 -5.92 15.16
CA LYS A 238 0.21 -6.99 15.59
C LYS A 238 0.79 -7.64 14.35
N PHE A 239 2.10 -7.92 14.37
CA PHE A 239 2.73 -8.72 13.34
C PHE A 239 3.35 -9.99 13.94
N ASN A 240 3.30 -11.06 13.16
CA ASN A 240 4.01 -12.31 13.39
C ASN A 240 4.76 -12.68 12.10
N LEU A 241 6.07 -12.64 12.15
CA LEU A 241 6.96 -13.14 11.11
C LEU A 241 7.50 -14.49 11.54
N GLU A 242 7.26 -15.50 10.70
CA GLU A 242 7.80 -16.84 10.85
C GLU A 242 8.61 -17.20 9.61
N TYR A 243 9.81 -17.73 9.81
CA TYR A 243 10.61 -18.33 8.75
C TYR A 243 11.03 -19.74 9.14
N THR A 244 10.50 -20.75 8.46
CA THR A 244 10.92 -22.15 8.64
C THR A 244 12.21 -22.40 7.87
N THR A 245 13.29 -22.71 8.58
CA THR A 245 14.59 -23.02 7.97
C THR A 245 14.74 -24.51 7.75
N GLN A 246 15.14 -24.92 6.54
CA GLN A 246 15.36 -26.32 6.19
C GLN A 246 16.80 -26.77 6.48
N GLN A 247 16.95 -28.06 6.79
CA GLN A 247 18.23 -28.75 6.81
C GLN A 247 18.89 -28.73 5.42
N THR A 248 20.08 -28.13 5.32
CA THR A 248 20.91 -28.08 4.10
C THR A 248 22.20 -28.90 4.24
N ASP A 249 22.61 -29.26 5.46
CA ASP A 249 23.76 -30.10 5.74
C ASP A 249 23.36 -31.51 6.19
N ASN A 250 23.55 -32.47 5.30
CA ASN A 250 23.28 -33.88 5.53
C ASN A 250 24.49 -34.66 6.06
N PHE A 251 25.67 -34.02 6.20
CA PHE A 251 26.91 -34.70 6.57
C PHE A 251 27.17 -34.72 8.08
N ILE A 252 26.87 -33.62 8.78
CA ILE A 252 27.15 -33.48 10.21
C ILE A 252 25.89 -33.88 11.00
N PRO A 253 25.90 -34.97 11.80
CA PRO A 253 24.75 -35.35 12.61
C PRO A 253 24.29 -34.24 13.57
N GLU A 254 22.98 -34.06 13.73
CA GLU A 254 22.36 -33.03 14.57
C GLU A 254 22.94 -32.94 15.99
N LYS A 255 23.24 -34.08 16.63
CA LYS A 255 23.87 -34.10 17.97
C LYS A 255 25.20 -33.36 18.07
N TYR A 256 25.83 -33.01 16.95
CA TYR A 256 27.09 -32.30 16.87
C TYR A 256 26.97 -30.86 16.36
N SER A 257 25.76 -30.32 16.17
CA SER A 257 25.55 -28.93 15.70
C SER A 257 26.41 -27.95 16.51
N ASN A 258 26.27 -27.97 17.85
CA ASN A 258 27.00 -27.09 18.76
C ASN A 258 28.54 -27.21 18.72
N LEU A 259 29.08 -28.37 18.28
CA LEU A 259 30.53 -28.56 18.17
C LEU A 259 31.10 -28.05 16.84
N PHE A 260 30.26 -27.97 15.80
CA PHE A 260 30.67 -27.63 14.44
C PHE A 260 29.89 -26.43 13.87
N ASN A 261 29.46 -25.49 14.72
CA ASN A 261 28.81 -24.23 14.30
C ASN A 261 29.61 -23.45 13.24
N ALA A 262 30.94 -23.57 13.17
CA ALA A 262 31.71 -22.90 12.12
C ALA A 262 31.68 -23.62 10.76
N LEU A 263 31.25 -24.90 10.71
CA LEU A 263 31.31 -25.77 9.54
C LEU A 263 29.93 -26.20 9.01
N SER A 264 28.87 -26.05 9.84
CA SER A 264 27.48 -26.42 9.52
C SER A 264 26.53 -25.30 9.95
N THR A 265 26.47 -24.22 9.17
CA THR A 265 25.61 -23.07 9.48
C THR A 265 25.05 -22.45 8.22
N ASN A 266 23.76 -22.14 8.29
CA ASN A 266 23.05 -21.29 7.35
C ASN A 266 23.02 -19.87 7.92
N VAL A 267 23.16 -18.89 7.04
CA VAL A 267 23.08 -17.47 7.41
C VAL A 267 21.86 -16.86 6.73
N TYR A 268 20.99 -16.25 7.51
CA TYR A 268 19.76 -15.60 7.06
C TYR A 268 19.85 -14.11 7.35
N GLU A 269 19.66 -13.28 6.34
CA GLU A 269 19.48 -11.83 6.46
C GLU A 269 18.02 -11.55 6.15
N ILE A 270 17.28 -11.04 7.14
CA ILE A 270 15.83 -10.85 7.06
C ILE A 270 15.51 -9.38 7.32
N SER A 271 14.65 -8.79 6.49
CA SER A 271 14.14 -7.45 6.74
C SER A 271 13.07 -7.43 7.82
N LEU A 272 13.20 -6.45 8.69
CA LEU A 272 12.31 -6.18 9.82
C LEU A 272 11.52 -4.90 9.57
N PRO A 273 10.35 -4.72 10.20
CA PRO A 273 9.65 -3.45 10.11
C PRO A 273 10.51 -2.36 10.73
N ARG A 274 10.26 -1.10 10.38
CA ARG A 274 10.99 0.02 10.97
C ARG A 274 10.11 1.22 11.20
N GLU A 275 10.66 2.18 11.92
CA GLU A 275 10.05 3.48 12.05
C GLU A 275 10.18 4.28 10.74
N PHE A 276 9.09 4.94 10.36
CA PHE A 276 8.99 5.82 9.20
C PHE A 276 8.32 7.12 9.60
N ALA A 277 9.03 8.23 9.45
CA ALA A 277 8.51 9.54 9.84
C ALA A 277 7.35 9.98 8.92
N GLU A 278 7.40 9.59 7.65
CA GLU A 278 6.39 9.92 6.64
C GLU A 278 4.99 9.37 6.93
N THR A 279 4.91 8.20 7.58
CA THR A 279 3.65 7.54 7.97
C THR A 279 3.44 7.57 9.48
N ASN A 280 4.27 8.35 10.20
CA ASN A 280 4.38 8.37 11.66
C ASN A 280 4.34 6.96 12.27
N GLN A 281 5.00 6.01 11.60
CA GLN A 281 4.97 4.61 11.95
C GLN A 281 6.01 4.32 13.03
N ARG A 282 5.61 3.57 14.06
CA ARG A 282 6.51 3.07 15.12
C ARG A 282 6.44 1.56 15.27
N VAL A 283 7.49 0.98 15.81
CA VAL A 283 7.63 -0.48 15.95
C VAL A 283 7.99 -0.84 17.39
N TYR A 284 7.29 -1.83 17.93
CA TYR A 284 7.46 -2.36 19.27
C TYR A 284 7.64 -3.87 19.19
N LEU A 285 8.63 -4.44 19.88
CA LEU A 285 8.95 -5.86 19.78
C LEU A 285 8.49 -6.61 21.03
N GLU A 286 7.74 -7.69 20.80
CA GLU A 286 7.37 -8.64 21.84
C GLU A 286 8.45 -9.72 21.95
N SER A 287 8.87 -10.30 20.82
CA SER A 287 9.92 -11.30 20.79
C SER A 287 10.70 -11.36 19.47
N ILE A 288 11.99 -11.69 19.56
CA ILE A 288 12.79 -12.18 18.43
C ILE A 288 13.48 -13.46 18.90
N SER A 289 13.26 -14.57 18.20
CA SER A 289 13.87 -15.86 18.48
C SER A 289 14.28 -16.57 17.19
N PRO A 290 15.49 -17.16 17.10
CA PRO A 290 16.58 -17.05 18.07
C PRO A 290 17.14 -15.61 18.12
N THR A 291 18.02 -15.31 19.06
CA THR A 291 18.66 -13.99 19.12
C THR A 291 19.49 -13.74 17.84
N PRO A 292 19.33 -12.60 17.15
CA PRO A 292 20.12 -12.27 15.98
C PRO A 292 21.59 -12.16 16.32
N LYS A 293 22.45 -12.52 15.37
CA LYS A 293 23.88 -12.26 15.43
C LYS A 293 24.20 -10.77 15.23
N ASP A 294 23.42 -10.08 14.42
CA ASP A 294 23.57 -8.64 14.18
C ASP A 294 22.21 -8.03 13.79
N ILE A 295 22.03 -6.75 14.08
CA ILE A 295 20.92 -5.95 13.58
C ILE A 295 21.49 -4.63 13.09
N TYR A 296 21.25 -4.30 11.83
CA TYR A 296 21.81 -3.10 11.23
C TYR A 296 20.85 -2.46 10.23
N ARG A 297 21.18 -1.23 9.85
CA ARG A 297 20.43 -0.38 8.94
C ARG A 297 21.14 -0.26 7.60
N ASP A 298 20.45 -0.51 6.49
CA ASP A 298 21.02 -0.36 5.14
C ASP A 298 21.08 1.10 4.65
N GLU A 299 21.53 1.33 3.40
CA GLU A 299 21.64 2.68 2.82
C GLU A 299 20.30 3.38 2.53
N GLU A 300 19.20 2.64 2.47
CA GLU A 300 17.83 3.17 2.37
C GLU A 300 17.17 3.33 3.76
N GLY A 301 17.88 2.85 4.79
CA GLY A 301 17.50 2.88 6.17
C GLY A 301 16.70 1.65 6.62
N ASN A 302 16.51 0.63 5.79
CA ASN A 302 15.79 -0.60 6.15
C ASN A 302 16.52 -1.30 7.30
N ILE A 303 15.78 -1.93 8.21
CA ILE A 303 16.36 -2.69 9.33
C ILE A 303 16.48 -4.15 8.94
N LEU A 304 17.69 -4.68 9.00
CA LEU A 304 18.03 -6.05 8.65
C LEU A 304 18.57 -6.77 9.89
N ALA A 305 18.07 -7.99 10.14
CA ALA A 305 18.60 -8.89 11.16
C ALA A 305 19.33 -10.07 10.51
N LEU A 306 20.51 -10.35 11.03
CA LEU A 306 21.36 -11.46 10.61
C LEU A 306 21.25 -12.62 11.60
N PHE A 307 20.84 -13.80 11.16
CA PHE A 307 20.75 -15.01 11.97
C PHE A 307 21.77 -16.04 11.49
N GLU A 308 22.43 -16.71 12.44
CA GLU A 308 23.24 -17.90 12.18
C GLU A 308 22.56 -19.11 12.81
N LEU A 309 22.10 -20.03 11.99
CA LEU A 309 21.37 -21.23 12.42
C LEU A 309 22.10 -22.50 11.97
N PRO A 310 22.01 -23.61 12.75
CA PRO A 310 22.60 -24.87 12.34
C PRO A 310 22.07 -25.32 10.98
N ALA A 311 22.95 -25.68 10.06
CA ALA A 311 22.55 -26.14 8.73
C ALA A 311 22.06 -27.60 8.71
N ASN A 312 22.29 -28.36 9.78
CA ASN A 312 22.12 -29.81 9.83
C ASN A 312 20.83 -30.29 10.50
N LYS A 313 19.87 -29.39 10.68
CA LYS A 313 18.52 -29.70 11.15
C LYS A 313 17.58 -28.60 10.66
N ASP A 314 16.28 -28.89 10.72
CA ASP A 314 15.27 -27.86 10.58
C ASP A 314 15.26 -26.98 11.84
N ASP A 315 14.87 -25.72 11.67
CA ASP A 315 14.73 -24.74 12.75
C ASP A 315 13.72 -23.65 12.33
N LYS A 316 13.50 -22.67 13.19
CA LYS A 316 12.62 -21.53 12.88
C LYS A 316 13.16 -20.20 13.40
N ILE A 317 12.86 -19.15 12.65
CA ILE A 317 12.99 -17.75 13.09
C ILE A 317 11.59 -17.21 13.32
N GLU A 318 11.31 -16.72 14.52
CA GLU A 318 10.03 -16.13 14.91
C GLU A 318 10.25 -14.73 15.45
N ILE A 319 9.48 -13.78 14.93
CA ILE A 319 9.54 -12.38 15.35
C ILE A 319 8.11 -11.87 15.51
N THR A 320 7.78 -11.46 16.72
CA THR A 320 6.48 -10.91 17.05
C THR A 320 6.60 -9.51 17.61
N GLY A 321 5.64 -8.66 17.28
CA GLY A 321 5.61 -7.30 17.77
C GLY A 321 4.37 -6.56 17.31
N TYR A 322 4.41 -5.24 17.50
CA TYR A 322 3.34 -4.32 17.18
C TYR A 322 3.87 -3.17 16.35
N ILE A 323 3.01 -2.64 15.48
CA ILE A 323 3.29 -1.49 14.63
C ILE A 323 2.14 -0.50 14.80
N SER A 324 2.44 0.72 15.26
CA SER A 324 1.46 1.80 15.26
C SER A 324 1.65 2.65 14.00
N VAL A 325 0.56 2.97 13.31
CA VAL A 325 0.54 3.87 12.15
C VAL A 325 -0.43 5.00 12.44
N GLU A 326 -0.07 6.23 12.09
CA GLU A 326 -0.90 7.41 12.36
C GLU A 326 -1.09 8.28 11.11
N GLN A 327 -2.19 9.02 11.09
CA GLN A 327 -2.48 10.04 10.09
C GLN A 327 -3.11 11.28 10.72
N ASP A 328 -2.90 12.42 10.07
CA ASP A 328 -3.52 13.69 10.48
C ASP A 328 -5.05 13.66 10.30
N SER A 329 -5.77 14.30 11.22
CA SER A 329 -7.21 14.54 11.03
C SER A 329 -7.47 15.51 9.89
N ILE A 330 -8.70 15.52 9.35
CA ILE A 330 -9.06 16.43 8.24
C ILE A 330 -8.92 17.91 8.62
N GLU A 331 -9.03 18.24 9.91
CA GLU A 331 -8.88 19.61 10.45
C GLU A 331 -7.40 20.00 10.64
N GLU A 332 -6.53 19.01 10.87
CA GLU A 332 -5.10 19.19 11.13
C GLU A 332 -4.22 19.07 9.89
N GLN A 333 -4.78 18.63 8.75
CA GLN A 333 -4.15 18.64 7.43
C GLN A 333 -3.78 20.07 7.01
N SER A 334 -2.74 20.59 7.65
CA SER A 334 -2.21 21.94 7.56
C SER A 334 -0.95 21.98 6.70
N LYS A 335 -0.34 20.81 6.45
CA LYS A 335 0.81 20.67 5.55
C LYS A 335 0.31 20.40 4.14
N THR A 336 0.11 21.47 3.39
CA THR A 336 -0.02 21.34 1.93
C THR A 336 1.32 20.83 1.40
N PHE A 337 1.37 19.58 0.96
CA PHE A 337 2.53 19.05 0.22
C PHE A 337 2.56 19.56 -1.23
N ASP A 338 1.54 20.33 -1.64
CA ASP A 338 1.50 20.95 -2.95
C ASP A 338 2.34 22.24 -3.02
N MET A 339 3.03 22.42 -4.14
CA MET A 339 3.88 23.58 -4.40
C MET A 339 4.06 23.80 -5.90
N SER A 340 4.45 25.02 -6.31
CA SER A 340 4.72 25.31 -7.71
C SER A 340 5.87 24.45 -8.25
N LEU A 341 5.80 24.06 -9.53
CA LEU A 341 6.88 23.26 -10.14
C LEU A 341 8.22 24.02 -10.20
N GLU A 342 8.17 25.35 -10.36
CA GLU A 342 9.37 26.20 -10.35
C GLU A 342 10.09 26.09 -9.00
N ASP A 343 9.39 26.35 -7.90
CA ASP A 343 9.95 26.24 -6.55
C ASP A 343 10.40 24.81 -6.24
N TYR A 344 9.64 23.81 -6.69
CA TYR A 344 9.96 22.40 -6.48
C TYR A 344 11.32 22.05 -7.10
N PHE A 345 11.51 22.31 -8.40
CA PHE A 345 12.73 21.95 -9.10
C PHE A 345 13.95 22.75 -8.62
N GLU A 346 13.77 23.98 -8.16
CA GLU A 346 14.85 24.73 -7.51
C GLU A 346 15.33 24.03 -6.24
N LYS A 347 14.40 23.58 -5.38
CA LYS A 347 14.73 22.84 -4.15
C LYS A 347 15.36 21.48 -4.44
N ILE A 348 14.87 20.73 -5.43
CA ILE A 348 15.46 19.43 -5.80
C ILE A 348 16.92 19.57 -6.25
N LYS A 349 17.23 20.57 -7.10
CA LYS A 349 18.60 20.80 -7.59
C LYS A 349 19.61 21.11 -6.49
N SER A 350 19.15 21.55 -5.32
CA SER A 350 20.03 21.89 -4.19
C SER A 350 20.48 20.70 -3.33
N SER A 351 19.93 19.50 -3.56
CA SER A 351 20.18 18.31 -2.74
C SER A 351 20.86 17.18 -3.52
N ASP A 352 22.17 17.03 -3.33
CA ASP A 352 22.96 15.95 -3.94
C ASP A 352 22.47 14.56 -3.52
N TYR A 353 22.03 14.39 -2.27
CA TYR A 353 21.51 13.11 -1.75
C TYR A 353 20.25 12.66 -2.51
N ILE A 354 19.35 13.60 -2.77
CA ILE A 354 18.06 13.30 -3.41
C ILE A 354 18.21 12.96 -4.89
N GLY A 355 19.28 13.46 -5.54
CA GLY A 355 19.57 13.15 -6.94
C GLY A 355 19.69 11.65 -7.25
N ARG A 356 20.04 10.80 -6.26
CA ARG A 356 20.12 9.34 -6.47
C ARG A 356 18.79 8.69 -6.85
N TYR A 357 17.68 9.31 -6.45
CA TYR A 357 16.31 8.85 -6.72
C TYR A 357 15.77 9.30 -8.09
N LEU A 358 16.64 9.78 -8.98
CA LEU A 358 16.34 10.11 -10.37
C LEU A 358 16.99 9.11 -11.36
N SER A 359 17.65 8.06 -10.84
CA SER A 359 18.44 7.14 -11.66
C SER A 359 17.56 6.06 -12.30
N ALA A 360 17.94 5.61 -13.50
CA ALA A 360 17.27 4.51 -14.18
C ALA A 360 17.67 3.15 -13.58
N THR A 361 16.77 2.18 -13.69
CA THR A 361 17.03 0.77 -13.34
C THR A 361 16.53 -0.15 -14.46
N GLU A 362 16.56 -1.46 -14.26
CA GLU A 362 15.98 -2.43 -15.19
C GLU A 362 14.48 -2.22 -15.41
N TYR A 363 13.74 -1.89 -14.34
CA TYR A 363 12.28 -1.77 -14.36
C TYR A 363 11.79 -0.32 -14.37
N TRP A 364 12.70 0.62 -14.10
CA TRP A 364 12.42 2.05 -14.19
C TRP A 364 13.15 2.62 -15.40
N GLU A 365 12.58 2.39 -16.58
CA GLU A 365 13.21 2.66 -17.87
C GLU A 365 13.17 4.15 -18.27
N ILE A 366 13.61 5.04 -17.38
CA ILE A 366 13.61 6.52 -17.52
C ILE A 366 14.28 7.00 -18.82
N ASN A 367 15.29 6.26 -19.28
CA ASN A 367 16.04 6.62 -20.49
C ASN A 367 15.35 6.19 -21.79
N ASP A 368 14.27 5.40 -21.72
CA ASP A 368 13.51 4.98 -22.89
C ASP A 368 12.74 6.14 -23.52
N GLU A 369 12.78 6.23 -24.85
CA GLU A 369 12.17 7.34 -25.58
C GLU A 369 10.64 7.39 -25.44
N TYR A 370 9.98 6.24 -25.30
CA TYR A 370 8.53 6.20 -25.08
C TYR A 370 8.18 6.77 -23.71
N ILE A 371 8.87 6.33 -22.65
CA ILE A 371 8.68 6.83 -21.28
C ILE A 371 8.91 8.35 -21.20
N LYS A 372 9.98 8.85 -21.82
CA LYS A 372 10.27 10.30 -21.87
C LYS A 372 9.15 11.09 -22.55
N GLN A 373 8.64 10.61 -23.68
CA GLN A 373 7.59 11.31 -24.42
C GLN A 373 6.27 11.38 -23.64
N GLU A 374 5.87 10.29 -22.98
CA GLU A 374 4.69 10.28 -22.12
C GLU A 374 4.90 11.21 -20.91
N ALA A 375 6.06 11.12 -20.26
CA ALA A 375 6.45 11.97 -19.14
C ALA A 375 6.41 13.48 -19.50
N GLU A 376 6.99 13.86 -20.63
CA GLU A 376 6.98 15.24 -21.16
C GLU A 376 5.54 15.73 -21.46
N THR A 377 4.70 14.85 -22.00
CA THR A 377 3.30 15.18 -22.31
C THR A 377 2.50 15.43 -21.04
N LEU A 378 2.67 14.59 -20.02
CA LEU A 378 1.89 14.65 -18.79
C LEU A 378 2.23 15.86 -17.92
N ILE A 379 3.47 16.36 -17.96
CA ILE A 379 3.92 17.52 -17.16
C ILE A 379 3.65 18.88 -17.82
N LYS A 380 3.55 18.94 -19.15
CA LYS A 380 3.61 20.18 -19.94
C LYS A 380 2.65 21.29 -19.49
N ASP A 381 1.45 20.91 -19.06
CA ASP A 381 0.37 21.84 -18.71
C ASP A 381 0.06 21.86 -17.20
N GLN A 382 0.93 21.28 -16.37
CA GLN A 382 0.75 21.23 -14.92
C GLN A 382 1.43 22.42 -14.23
N GLY A 383 0.74 23.01 -13.25
CA GLY A 383 1.27 24.16 -12.49
C GLY A 383 1.97 23.80 -11.20
N THR A 384 1.61 22.66 -10.60
CA THR A 384 2.04 22.27 -9.25
C THR A 384 2.46 20.80 -9.20
N LEU A 385 3.19 20.42 -8.15
CA LEU A 385 3.63 19.04 -7.94
C LEU A 385 2.44 18.09 -7.83
N LEU A 386 1.39 18.46 -7.09
CA LEU A 386 0.23 17.62 -6.93
C LEU A 386 -0.47 17.37 -8.27
N ASN A 387 -0.65 18.40 -9.09
CA ASN A 387 -1.23 18.25 -10.42
C ASN A 387 -0.43 17.29 -11.30
N VAL A 388 0.90 17.26 -11.20
CA VAL A 388 1.73 16.27 -11.90
C VAL A 388 1.48 14.86 -11.37
N ILE A 389 1.44 14.68 -10.04
CA ILE A 389 1.15 13.38 -9.43
C ILE A 389 -0.24 12.88 -9.87
N GLU A 390 -1.28 13.72 -9.80
CA GLU A 390 -2.65 13.40 -10.21
C GLU A 390 -2.75 13.07 -11.71
N ALA A 391 -2.06 13.82 -12.57
CA ALA A 391 -2.04 13.56 -14.01
C ALA A 391 -1.39 12.22 -14.34
N ASN A 392 -0.27 11.88 -13.70
CA ASN A 392 0.37 10.58 -13.86
C ASN A 392 -0.51 9.45 -13.30
N TYR A 393 -1.08 9.63 -12.11
CA TYR A 393 -2.01 8.66 -11.49
C TYR A 393 -3.15 8.35 -12.46
N LYS A 394 -3.84 9.38 -12.96
CA LYS A 394 -4.94 9.24 -13.90
C LYS A 394 -4.53 8.54 -15.19
N TYR A 395 -3.37 8.93 -15.75
CA TYR A 395 -2.85 8.30 -16.96
C TYR A 395 -2.63 6.80 -16.77
N ILE A 396 -2.08 6.41 -15.62
CA ILE A 396 -1.84 5.00 -15.28
C ILE A 396 -3.14 4.24 -15.16
N THR A 397 -4.12 4.76 -14.42
CA THR A 397 -5.42 4.08 -14.22
C THR A 397 -6.28 4.04 -15.49
N ASP A 398 -6.04 4.94 -16.45
CA ASP A 398 -6.70 4.90 -17.76
C ASP A 398 -6.00 3.93 -18.75
N LYS A 399 -4.76 3.50 -18.46
CA LYS A 399 -3.91 2.72 -19.37
C LYS A 399 -3.71 1.27 -18.95
N LEU A 400 -3.63 1.03 -17.64
CA LEU A 400 -3.45 -0.29 -17.07
C LEU A 400 -4.80 -0.86 -16.63
N GLU A 401 -4.87 -2.17 -16.58
CA GLU A 401 -5.97 -2.94 -15.99
C GLU A 401 -5.34 -3.99 -15.07
N TYR A 402 -5.84 -4.09 -13.85
CA TYR A 402 -5.25 -4.97 -12.84
C TYR A 402 -5.48 -6.46 -13.19
N ASP A 403 -4.39 -7.22 -13.33
CA ASP A 403 -4.46 -8.64 -13.70
C ASP A 403 -4.49 -9.55 -12.46
N GLN A 404 -5.70 -9.95 -12.07
CA GLN A 404 -5.94 -10.87 -10.94
C GLN A 404 -5.31 -12.26 -11.16
N ASN A 405 -5.21 -12.73 -12.40
CA ASN A 405 -4.58 -14.02 -12.69
C ASN A 405 -3.08 -13.96 -12.48
N LYS A 406 -2.44 -12.86 -12.89
CA LYS A 406 -1.03 -12.61 -12.61
C LYS A 406 -0.76 -12.44 -11.11
N ALA A 407 -1.68 -11.78 -10.38
CA ALA A 407 -1.56 -11.59 -8.94
C ALA A 407 -1.57 -12.91 -8.13
N THR A 408 -2.20 -13.96 -8.66
CA THR A 408 -2.39 -15.26 -7.99
C THR A 408 -1.52 -16.39 -8.55
N SER A 409 -0.58 -16.10 -9.44
CA SER A 409 0.29 -17.10 -10.10
C SER A 409 1.77 -16.70 -10.06
N GLU A 410 2.64 -17.38 -10.82
CA GLU A 410 4.05 -16.97 -10.96
C GLU A 410 4.15 -15.56 -11.53
N ASN A 411 4.45 -14.61 -10.66
CA ASN A 411 4.41 -13.19 -10.96
C ASN A 411 5.81 -12.68 -11.36
N THR A 412 6.10 -12.68 -12.66
CA THR A 412 7.32 -12.07 -13.19
C THR A 412 7.12 -10.57 -13.42
N ARG A 413 7.96 -9.74 -12.78
CA ARG A 413 7.99 -8.30 -12.98
C ARG A 413 8.44 -7.93 -14.39
N ILE A 414 7.69 -7.06 -15.07
CA ILE A 414 7.94 -6.74 -16.49
C ILE A 414 8.50 -5.34 -16.75
N GLY A 415 8.43 -4.43 -15.77
CA GLY A 415 8.88 -3.04 -15.89
C GLY A 415 7.84 -2.09 -16.50
N ALA A 416 8.12 -0.80 -16.41
CA ALA A 416 7.18 0.27 -16.76
C ALA A 416 6.80 0.29 -18.24
N LYS A 417 7.79 0.14 -19.14
CA LYS A 417 7.52 0.22 -20.57
C LYS A 417 6.58 -0.88 -21.05
N LYS A 418 6.85 -2.13 -20.65
CA LYS A 418 6.03 -3.27 -21.07
C LYS A 418 4.62 -3.16 -20.51
N ALA A 419 4.46 -2.70 -19.27
CA ALA A 419 3.15 -2.43 -18.67
C ALA A 419 2.35 -1.43 -19.53
N LEU A 420 2.92 -0.27 -19.84
CA LEU A 420 2.25 0.76 -20.67
C LEU A 420 1.93 0.30 -22.11
N LEU A 421 2.64 -0.71 -22.63
CA LEU A 421 2.36 -1.31 -23.94
C LEU A 421 1.32 -2.44 -23.88
N GLY A 422 0.60 -2.59 -22.76
CA GLY A 422 -0.48 -3.58 -22.59
C GLY A 422 -0.02 -4.90 -21.96
N GLY A 423 1.11 -4.91 -21.27
CA GLY A 423 1.56 -6.07 -20.50
C GLY A 423 0.70 -6.29 -19.24
N PRO A 424 0.53 -7.54 -18.79
CA PRO A 424 -0.27 -7.85 -17.61
C PRO A 424 0.37 -7.20 -16.38
N SER A 425 -0.43 -6.48 -15.60
CA SER A 425 0.06 -5.54 -14.60
C SER A 425 -0.57 -5.78 -13.23
N VAL A 426 0.26 -5.80 -12.19
CA VAL A 426 -0.17 -5.79 -10.78
C VAL A 426 0.47 -4.61 -10.05
N CYS A 427 0.34 -4.51 -8.72
CA CYS A 427 0.86 -3.41 -7.92
C CYS A 427 2.31 -2.98 -8.25
N MET A 428 3.19 -3.95 -8.54
CA MET A 428 4.57 -3.68 -8.98
C MET A 428 4.65 -2.85 -10.26
N GLU A 429 3.91 -3.23 -11.31
CA GLU A 429 3.93 -2.50 -12.58
C GLU A 429 3.30 -1.11 -12.46
N TYR A 430 2.23 -0.96 -11.69
CA TYR A 430 1.61 0.35 -11.41
C TYR A 430 2.63 1.29 -10.74
N ALA A 431 3.35 0.78 -9.74
CA ALA A 431 4.41 1.52 -9.07
C ALA A 431 5.60 1.81 -10.01
N ASP A 432 6.00 0.85 -10.86
CA ASP A 432 7.10 1.03 -11.80
C ASP A 432 6.83 2.10 -12.83
N VAL A 433 5.62 2.13 -13.39
CA VAL A 433 5.19 3.16 -14.33
C VAL A 433 5.22 4.53 -13.67
N MET A 434 4.60 4.66 -12.49
CA MET A 434 4.57 5.92 -11.76
C MET A 434 5.99 6.42 -11.41
N ILE A 435 6.86 5.53 -10.92
CA ILE A 435 8.26 5.88 -10.62
C ILE A 435 8.98 6.33 -11.90
N SER A 436 8.83 5.60 -13.00
CA SER A 436 9.51 5.90 -14.27
C SER A 436 9.11 7.26 -14.83
N LEU A 437 7.80 7.54 -14.87
CA LEU A 437 7.27 8.81 -15.37
C LEU A 437 7.70 9.98 -14.48
N LEU A 438 7.55 9.86 -13.16
CA LEU A 438 7.96 10.90 -12.21
C LEU A 438 9.47 11.18 -12.29
N ARG A 439 10.32 10.13 -12.32
CA ARG A 439 11.76 10.34 -12.42
C ARG A 439 12.17 10.94 -13.78
N ALA A 440 11.51 10.57 -14.87
CA ALA A 440 11.69 11.21 -16.18
C ALA A 440 11.27 12.69 -16.18
N GLN A 441 10.31 13.05 -15.33
CA GLN A 441 9.90 14.44 -15.07
C GLN A 441 10.84 15.18 -14.09
N GLY A 442 11.90 14.55 -13.59
CA GLY A 442 12.81 15.14 -12.62
C GLY A 442 12.27 15.15 -11.18
N ILE A 443 11.24 14.35 -10.90
CA ILE A 443 10.61 14.20 -9.58
C ILE A 443 11.19 12.95 -8.91
N PRO A 444 11.99 13.09 -7.84
CA PRO A 444 12.60 11.96 -7.16
C PRO A 444 11.54 11.08 -6.48
N SER A 445 11.59 9.79 -6.77
CA SER A 445 10.62 8.82 -6.27
C SER A 445 11.30 7.50 -5.95
N ARG A 446 10.70 6.65 -5.10
CA ARG A 446 11.23 5.33 -4.72
C ARG A 446 10.11 4.32 -4.52
N ALA A 447 10.45 3.03 -4.59
CA ALA A 447 9.48 1.98 -4.29
C ALA A 447 9.33 1.82 -2.77
N ALA A 448 8.09 1.65 -2.33
CA ALA A 448 7.70 1.39 -0.96
C ALA A 448 6.97 0.05 -0.92
N LEU A 449 7.42 -0.85 -0.05
CA LEU A 449 6.89 -2.21 0.07
C LEU A 449 6.42 -2.49 1.49
N GLY A 450 5.29 -3.16 1.60
CA GLY A 450 4.72 -3.53 2.88
C GLY A 450 3.46 -4.36 2.74
N TYR A 451 2.49 -4.11 3.61
CA TYR A 451 1.24 -4.86 3.68
C TYR A 451 0.06 -3.91 3.61
N ALA A 452 -0.91 -4.23 2.76
CA ALA A 452 -2.16 -3.49 2.56
C ALA A 452 -3.35 -4.43 2.70
N ASN A 453 -4.58 -3.91 2.58
CA ASN A 453 -5.83 -4.67 2.75
C ASN A 453 -5.87 -5.43 4.10
N LEU A 454 -5.31 -4.80 5.13
CA LEU A 454 -5.20 -5.37 6.47
C LEU A 454 -6.59 -5.47 7.12
N ARG A 455 -6.81 -6.48 7.94
CA ARG A 455 -8.07 -6.73 8.67
C ARG A 455 -7.78 -7.08 10.13
N GLU A 456 -8.83 -7.14 10.96
CA GLU A 456 -8.72 -7.57 12.37
C GLU A 456 -8.37 -9.07 12.50
N ILE A 457 -8.69 -9.87 11.47
CA ILE A 457 -8.27 -11.26 11.36
C ILE A 457 -7.31 -11.36 10.18
N ALA A 458 -6.10 -11.89 10.43
CA ALA A 458 -5.16 -12.15 9.35
C ALA A 458 -5.78 -13.20 8.40
N PRO A 459 -5.96 -12.91 7.10
CA PRO A 459 -6.26 -13.95 6.13
C PRO A 459 -5.11 -14.96 6.10
N ASP A 460 -5.40 -16.20 5.69
CA ASP A 460 -4.43 -17.31 5.69
C ASP A 460 -3.14 -17.02 4.89
N ASN A 461 -3.15 -16.03 3.99
CA ASN A 461 -1.97 -15.48 3.32
C ASN A 461 -2.15 -13.97 3.03
N GLN A 462 -1.39 -13.10 3.71
CA GLN A 462 -1.34 -11.70 3.33
C GLN A 462 -0.34 -11.45 2.21
N VAL A 463 -0.82 -10.80 1.14
CA VAL A 463 -0.02 -10.48 -0.04
C VAL A 463 0.76 -9.19 0.23
N ARG A 464 2.08 -9.22 0.01
CA ARG A 464 2.92 -8.03 0.00
C ARG A 464 2.45 -7.06 -1.07
N HIS A 465 2.41 -5.77 -0.75
CA HIS A 465 1.98 -4.72 -1.66
C HIS A 465 3.11 -3.74 -1.93
N GLN A 466 3.23 -3.27 -3.17
CA GLN A 466 4.18 -2.25 -3.58
C GLN A 466 3.43 -0.99 -4.01
N TRP A 467 3.87 0.17 -3.52
CA TRP A 467 3.43 1.48 -3.97
C TRP A 467 4.64 2.42 -4.13
N VAL A 468 4.38 3.72 -4.27
CA VAL A 468 5.40 4.73 -4.58
C VAL A 468 5.52 5.73 -3.45
N GLN A 469 6.74 6.17 -3.17
CA GLN A 469 6.98 7.37 -2.38
C GLN A 469 7.62 8.44 -3.25
N VAL A 470 7.10 9.67 -3.16
CA VAL A 470 7.56 10.85 -3.89
C VAL A 470 8.23 11.80 -2.91
N TRP A 471 9.41 12.31 -3.23
CA TRP A 471 10.09 13.28 -2.36
C TRP A 471 9.46 14.66 -2.50
N VAL A 472 9.03 15.23 -1.39
CA VAL A 472 8.47 16.59 -1.28
C VAL A 472 9.34 17.40 -0.33
N PRO A 473 9.98 18.51 -0.78
CA PRO A 473 10.76 19.38 0.09
C PRO A 473 9.98 19.84 1.32
N ASP A 474 10.63 19.88 2.49
CA ASP A 474 10.08 20.28 3.80
C ASP A 474 8.97 19.36 4.37
N TYR A 475 8.41 18.46 3.57
CA TYR A 475 7.45 17.43 3.99
C TYR A 475 8.13 16.06 4.20
N GLY A 476 9.01 15.66 3.28
CA GLY A 476 9.64 14.34 3.26
C GLY A 476 9.04 13.44 2.17
N TRP A 477 8.95 12.14 2.44
CA TRP A 477 8.39 11.17 1.50
C TRP A 477 6.86 11.16 1.56
N LEU A 478 6.21 11.38 0.42
CA LEU A 478 4.76 11.32 0.25
C LEU A 478 4.39 9.98 -0.40
N SER A 479 3.56 9.17 0.26
CA SER A 479 3.07 7.91 -0.33
C SER A 479 2.00 8.18 -1.39
N VAL A 480 2.10 7.48 -2.51
CA VAL A 480 1.15 7.46 -3.62
C VAL A 480 0.96 6.02 -4.07
N ASP A 481 -0.29 5.57 -4.15
CA ASP A 481 -0.63 4.21 -4.57
C ASP A 481 -1.59 4.21 -5.77
N PRO A 482 -1.07 4.01 -6.99
CA PRO A 482 -1.88 4.01 -8.21
C PRO A 482 -2.71 2.74 -8.44
N THR A 483 -2.57 1.70 -7.62
CA THR A 483 -3.18 0.38 -7.90
C THR A 483 -4.69 0.33 -7.70
N PHE A 484 -5.27 1.19 -6.87
CA PHE A 484 -6.69 1.12 -6.51
C PHE A 484 -7.65 1.67 -7.58
N GLU A 485 -7.14 2.13 -8.74
CA GLU A 485 -7.92 2.58 -9.92
C GLU A 485 -9.06 3.56 -9.64
N SER A 486 -9.00 4.26 -8.51
CA SER A 486 -10.06 5.13 -8.02
C SER A 486 -9.73 6.60 -8.21
N ASN A 487 -10.73 7.39 -8.58
CA ASN A 487 -10.65 8.85 -8.60
C ASN A 487 -10.44 9.45 -7.19
N ASN A 488 -10.70 8.69 -6.11
CA ASN A 488 -10.38 9.09 -4.74
C ASN A 488 -8.86 9.20 -4.50
N MET A 489 -8.04 8.58 -5.36
CA MET A 489 -6.57 8.59 -5.32
C MET A 489 -5.95 8.33 -3.93
N LYS A 490 -5.26 7.21 -3.78
CA LYS A 490 -4.53 6.95 -2.52
C LYS A 490 -3.24 7.78 -2.49
N ILE A 491 -3.31 8.97 -1.87
CA ILE A 491 -2.18 9.89 -1.66
C ILE A 491 -2.09 10.27 -0.17
N GLY A 492 -0.87 10.43 0.35
CA GLY A 492 -0.62 10.88 1.73
C GLY A 492 -0.39 9.75 2.73
N GLN A 493 -0.57 10.06 4.01
CA GLN A 493 -0.52 9.07 5.09
C GLN A 493 -1.68 8.09 4.93
N MET A 494 -1.42 6.79 5.12
CA MET A 494 -2.42 5.73 4.93
C MET A 494 -2.28 4.77 6.10
N VAL A 495 -3.25 4.79 7.01
CA VAL A 495 -3.21 3.95 8.22
C VAL A 495 -3.74 2.54 7.99
N ASP A 496 -4.38 2.28 6.85
CA ASP A 496 -4.88 0.97 6.41
C ASP A 496 -3.77 0.03 5.88
N ARG A 497 -2.51 0.48 5.99
CA ARG A 497 -1.32 -0.23 5.51
C ARG A 497 -0.14 -0.05 6.44
N VAL A 498 0.78 -1.00 6.37
CA VAL A 498 2.05 -0.99 7.10
C VAL A 498 3.20 -0.94 6.10
N LEU A 499 4.10 0.01 6.26
CA LEU A 499 5.33 0.11 5.46
C LEU A 499 6.42 -0.77 6.08
N TRP A 500 7.05 -1.62 5.28
CA TRP A 500 8.10 -2.54 5.75
C TRP A 500 9.47 -2.10 5.28
N GLU A 501 9.60 -1.86 3.97
CA GLU A 501 10.86 -1.61 3.27
C GLU A 501 10.69 -0.53 2.21
N VAL A 502 11.80 0.12 1.86
CA VAL A 502 11.88 1.04 0.72
C VAL A 502 13.11 0.72 -0.13
N PHE A 503 12.97 0.92 -1.45
CA PHE A 503 13.99 0.55 -2.42
C PHE A 503 14.23 1.67 -3.44
N ASN A 504 15.50 1.92 -3.72
CA ASN A 504 15.94 2.76 -4.84
C ASN A 504 16.55 1.95 -5.99
N ASP A 505 16.27 0.65 -6.04
CA ASP A 505 16.73 -0.27 -7.06
C ASP A 505 15.59 -1.19 -7.55
N GLY A 506 15.92 -2.17 -8.39
CA GLY A 506 14.95 -3.14 -8.91
C GLY A 506 14.58 -4.26 -7.92
N SER A 507 14.99 -4.18 -6.65
CA SER A 507 14.72 -5.23 -5.67
C SER A 507 13.27 -5.21 -5.17
N LEU A 508 12.78 -6.35 -4.71
CA LEU A 508 11.43 -6.54 -4.12
C LEU A 508 11.48 -7.08 -2.69
N SER A 509 12.68 -7.39 -2.18
CA SER A 509 12.91 -7.96 -0.86
C SER A 509 14.38 -7.83 -0.50
N ASN A 510 14.69 -7.55 0.77
CA ASN A 510 16.05 -7.65 1.31
C ASN A 510 16.36 -9.01 1.94
N ILE A 511 15.52 -10.03 1.75
CA ILE A 511 15.80 -11.37 2.28
C ILE A 511 16.96 -11.99 1.50
N LYS A 512 18.04 -12.34 2.21
CA LYS A 512 19.18 -13.08 1.64
C LYS A 512 19.48 -14.30 2.48
N ILE A 513 19.79 -15.41 1.80
CA ILE A 513 20.02 -16.68 2.46
C ILE A 513 21.29 -17.30 1.90
N TYR A 514 22.18 -17.71 2.80
CA TYR A 514 23.45 -18.35 2.46
C TYR A 514 23.50 -19.75 3.09
N SER A 515 23.41 -20.78 2.24
CA SER A 515 23.41 -22.18 2.70
C SER A 515 24.81 -22.78 2.79
N ALA A 516 24.92 -23.83 3.61
CA ALA A 516 26.14 -24.58 3.85
C ALA A 516 26.67 -25.43 2.67
N ASN A 517 25.80 -26.01 1.84
CA ASN A 517 26.22 -27.10 0.93
C ASN A 517 25.65 -27.02 -0.49
N ASP A 518 24.69 -26.15 -0.79
CA ASP A 518 24.09 -26.04 -2.12
C ASP A 518 23.74 -24.60 -2.50
N ILE A 519 24.00 -24.26 -3.77
CA ILE A 519 23.46 -23.09 -4.49
C ILE A 519 22.01 -23.43 -4.90
N VAL A 520 21.21 -23.89 -3.95
CA VAL A 520 19.76 -23.91 -4.15
C VAL A 520 19.35 -22.47 -3.89
N ASP A 521 18.73 -21.83 -4.89
CA ASP A 521 18.01 -20.58 -4.70
C ASP A 521 17.02 -20.83 -3.56
N LEU A 522 17.41 -20.43 -2.36
CA LEU A 522 16.54 -20.51 -1.21
C LEU A 522 15.44 -19.51 -1.49
N THR A 523 14.32 -20.06 -1.97
CA THR A 523 13.11 -19.31 -2.22
C THR A 523 12.62 -18.74 -0.90
N THR A 524 11.76 -17.73 -0.95
CA THR A 524 11.03 -17.24 0.22
C THR A 524 10.00 -18.27 0.73
N GLU A 525 10.05 -19.52 0.27
CA GLU A 525 9.22 -20.61 0.80
C GLU A 525 9.46 -20.77 2.31
N GLY A 526 8.37 -20.84 3.07
CA GLY A 526 8.41 -20.87 4.53
C GLY A 526 8.58 -19.50 5.19
N PHE A 527 8.71 -18.39 4.44
CA PHE A 527 8.61 -17.02 4.96
C PHE A 527 7.16 -16.57 4.98
N VAL A 528 6.60 -16.46 6.17
CA VAL A 528 5.21 -16.03 6.38
C VAL A 528 5.22 -14.81 7.29
N VAL A 529 4.50 -13.77 6.89
CA VAL A 529 4.25 -12.60 7.72
C VAL A 529 2.76 -12.36 7.78
N ASN A 530 2.24 -12.34 8.99
CA ASN A 530 0.85 -12.02 9.28
C ASN A 530 0.81 -10.68 10.01
N VAL A 531 0.02 -9.72 9.51
CA VAL A 531 -0.19 -8.40 10.10
C VAL A 531 -1.68 -8.17 10.27
N PHE A 532 -2.16 -7.91 11.49
CA PHE A 532 -3.59 -7.74 11.72
C PHE A 532 -3.87 -6.66 12.75
N GLY A 533 -5.00 -5.96 12.59
CA GLY A 533 -5.41 -4.89 13.49
C GLY A 533 -5.71 -5.42 14.89
N VAL A 534 -5.35 -4.65 15.91
CA VAL A 534 -5.57 -4.99 17.32
C VAL A 534 -6.52 -3.97 17.94
N THR A 535 -7.53 -4.47 18.65
CA THR A 535 -8.51 -3.68 19.41
C THR A 535 -8.21 -3.65 20.91
N ASP A 536 -7.44 -4.61 21.42
CA ASP A 536 -7.09 -4.71 22.83
C ASP A 536 -6.14 -3.59 23.28
N GLU A 537 -6.30 -3.13 24.52
CA GLU A 537 -5.33 -2.22 25.14
C GLU A 537 -4.00 -2.97 25.36
N VAL A 538 -2.96 -2.52 24.65
CA VAL A 538 -1.59 -3.04 24.78
C VAL A 538 -0.73 -1.98 25.47
N ASP A 539 -0.06 -2.37 26.56
CA ASP A 539 0.92 -1.51 27.21
C ASP A 539 2.24 -1.51 26.42
N LEU A 540 2.31 -0.62 25.42
CA LEU A 540 3.44 -0.50 24.50
C LEU A 540 4.76 -0.12 25.21
N GLU A 541 4.70 0.47 26.40
CA GLU A 541 5.91 0.87 27.17
C GLU A 541 6.67 -0.34 27.72
N THR A 542 6.01 -1.50 27.85
CA THR A 542 6.63 -2.74 28.33
C THR A 542 7.36 -3.52 27.24
N LEU A 543 7.13 -3.14 25.98
CA LEU A 543 7.70 -3.81 24.82
C LEU A 543 9.14 -3.35 24.56
N LYS A 544 9.87 -4.17 23.81
CA LYS A 544 11.29 -3.97 23.52
C LYS A 544 11.49 -3.22 22.21
N THR A 545 12.72 -2.77 22.01
CA THR A 545 13.22 -2.15 20.79
C THR A 545 14.26 -3.05 20.13
N TYR A 546 14.68 -2.72 18.90
CA TYR A 546 15.75 -3.46 18.23
C TYR A 546 17.06 -3.46 19.02
N SER A 547 17.34 -2.40 19.78
CA SER A 547 18.54 -2.29 20.61
C SER A 547 18.60 -3.35 21.72
N ASP A 548 17.45 -3.81 22.23
CA ASP A 548 17.39 -4.87 23.24
C ASP A 548 17.77 -6.25 22.69
N TYR A 549 17.71 -6.43 21.37
CA TYR A 549 18.05 -7.67 20.66
C TYR A 549 19.37 -7.59 19.91
N ALA A 550 19.87 -6.39 19.62
CA ALA A 550 21.16 -6.18 19.00
C ALA A 550 22.28 -6.59 19.98
N PRO A 551 23.20 -7.51 19.63
CA PRO A 551 24.26 -7.92 20.54
C PRO A 551 25.21 -6.79 20.98
N SER A 552 25.32 -5.72 20.18
CA SER A 552 26.03 -4.48 20.50
C SER A 552 25.29 -3.57 21.49
N GLY A 553 24.00 -3.80 21.73
CA GLY A 553 23.11 -2.89 22.47
C GLY A 553 22.58 -1.72 21.64
N GLU A 554 22.97 -1.63 20.36
CA GLU A 554 22.56 -0.58 19.42
C GLU A 554 22.44 -1.15 18.00
N VAL A 555 21.50 -0.62 17.21
CA VAL A 555 21.38 -0.92 15.77
C VAL A 555 22.52 -0.25 15.01
N ARG A 556 23.34 -1.04 14.32
CA ARG A 556 24.49 -0.54 13.53
C ARG A 556 24.05 0.11 12.22
N GLU A 557 24.87 1.00 11.67
CA GLU A 557 24.70 1.52 10.31
C GLU A 557 25.57 0.74 9.31
N SER A 558 25.03 0.43 8.11
CA SER A 558 25.69 -0.38 7.07
C SER A 558 26.95 0.27 6.48
N GLN A 559 27.13 1.59 6.63
CA GLN A 559 28.32 2.30 6.17
C GLN A 559 29.64 1.89 6.87
N ASP A 560 29.57 1.00 7.85
CA ASP A 560 30.72 0.20 8.26
C ASP A 560 30.78 -1.08 7.40
N PRO A 561 31.55 -1.11 6.30
CA PRO A 561 31.73 -2.32 5.52
C PRO A 561 32.39 -3.37 6.40
N ASN A 562 31.57 -4.26 6.95
CA ASN A 562 32.05 -5.36 7.74
C ASN A 562 32.54 -6.44 6.77
N ILE A 563 33.65 -6.15 6.07
CA ILE A 563 34.38 -7.10 5.23
C ILE A 563 34.63 -8.39 6.03
N SER A 564 34.76 -8.28 7.36
CA SER A 564 34.89 -9.43 8.26
C SER A 564 33.62 -10.28 8.38
N SER A 565 32.42 -9.68 8.35
CA SER A 565 31.15 -10.44 8.36
C SER A 565 30.92 -11.12 7.02
N PHE A 566 31.14 -10.44 5.89
CA PHE A 566 31.04 -11.03 4.56
C PHE A 566 32.06 -12.17 4.37
N VAL A 567 33.33 -11.95 4.71
CA VAL A 567 34.37 -13.00 4.69
C VAL A 567 34.00 -14.13 5.64
N GLY A 568 33.47 -13.82 6.83
CA GLY A 568 32.98 -14.83 7.78
C GLY A 568 31.84 -15.67 7.23
N THR A 569 30.84 -15.03 6.60
CA THR A 569 29.71 -15.69 5.94
C THR A 569 30.23 -16.58 4.82
N VAL A 570 31.01 -16.05 3.87
CA VAL A 570 31.60 -16.82 2.77
C VAL A 570 32.46 -17.99 3.28
N LEU A 571 33.25 -17.79 4.33
CA LEU A 571 34.07 -18.85 4.93
C LEU A 571 33.22 -19.97 5.54
N LYS A 572 32.10 -19.64 6.19
CA LYS A 572 31.22 -20.62 6.87
C LYS A 572 30.26 -21.32 5.91
N THR A 573 29.80 -20.63 4.87
CA THR A 573 28.73 -21.12 4.00
C THR A 573 29.24 -21.78 2.72
N THR A 574 30.43 -21.43 2.21
CA THR A 574 30.96 -22.03 0.98
C THR A 574 31.85 -23.25 1.23
N THR A 575 31.82 -24.24 0.32
CA THR A 575 32.69 -25.42 0.37
C THR A 575 34.17 -25.07 0.42
N LEU A 576 34.60 -24.06 -0.34
CA LEU A 576 35.98 -23.57 -0.34
C LEU A 576 36.34 -22.89 0.99
N GLY A 577 35.42 -22.09 1.53
CA GLY A 577 35.56 -21.46 2.83
C GLY A 577 35.73 -22.46 3.97
N LYS A 578 34.90 -23.49 3.99
CA LYS A 578 34.99 -24.60 4.95
C LYS A 578 36.30 -25.36 4.83
N ALA A 579 36.75 -25.62 3.60
CA ALA A 579 38.05 -26.24 3.37
C ALA A 579 39.19 -25.39 3.94
N VAL A 580 39.14 -24.06 3.80
CA VAL A 580 40.11 -23.15 4.44
C VAL A 580 40.00 -23.20 5.96
N LEU A 581 38.79 -23.17 6.54
CA LEU A 581 38.57 -23.27 7.99
C LEU A 581 39.13 -24.56 8.60
N VAL A 582 39.03 -25.69 7.89
CA VAL A 582 39.56 -26.99 8.35
C VAL A 582 41.07 -27.10 8.11
N THR A 583 41.56 -26.68 6.95
CA THR A 583 42.96 -26.90 6.54
C THR A 583 43.92 -25.89 7.17
N LEU A 584 43.50 -24.65 7.43
CA LEU A 584 44.37 -23.59 7.95
C LEU A 584 44.93 -23.91 9.36
N PRO A 585 44.13 -24.36 10.35
CA PRO A 585 44.65 -24.75 11.65
C PRO A 585 45.60 -25.95 11.56
N VAL A 586 45.25 -26.95 10.74
CA VAL A 586 46.08 -28.15 10.53
C VAL A 586 47.42 -27.76 9.89
N PHE A 587 47.40 -26.88 8.89
CA PHE A 587 48.60 -26.35 8.24
C PHE A 587 49.46 -25.54 9.20
N LEU A 588 48.87 -24.67 10.04
CA LEU A 588 49.57 -23.91 11.08
C LEU A 588 50.25 -24.83 12.09
N VAL A 589 49.55 -25.86 12.56
CA VAL A 589 50.12 -26.88 13.46
C VAL A 589 51.30 -27.59 12.79
N LEU A 590 51.16 -27.97 11.51
CA LEU A 590 52.25 -28.57 10.72
C LEU A 590 53.46 -27.64 10.59
N VAL A 591 53.24 -26.36 10.26
CA VAL A 591 54.32 -25.35 10.14
C VAL A 591 55.02 -25.15 11.48
N ILE A 592 54.27 -25.06 12.59
CA ILE A 592 54.83 -24.96 13.94
C ILE A 592 55.65 -26.22 14.28
N LEU A 593 55.13 -27.41 13.98
CA LEU A 593 55.83 -28.68 14.18
C LEU A 593 57.15 -28.72 13.38
N ILE A 594 57.11 -28.33 12.10
CA ILE A 594 58.30 -28.25 11.25
C ILE A 594 59.31 -27.24 11.81
N ALA A 595 58.84 -26.07 12.29
CA ALA A 595 59.69 -25.07 12.93
C ALA A 595 60.33 -25.59 14.23
N ILE A 596 59.57 -26.29 15.07
CA ILE A 596 60.07 -26.93 16.31
C ILE A 596 61.11 -28.02 15.98
N ILE A 597 60.83 -28.89 15.01
CA ILE A 597 61.75 -29.95 14.58
C ILE A 597 63.03 -29.33 14.00
N SER A 598 62.90 -28.30 13.16
CA SER A 598 64.03 -27.57 12.59
C SER A 598 64.87 -26.92 13.68
N PHE A 599 64.24 -26.25 14.66
CA PHE A 599 64.92 -25.64 15.80
C PHE A 599 65.63 -26.68 16.68
N ALA A 600 64.98 -27.80 16.98
CA ALA A 600 65.58 -28.93 17.69
C ALA A 600 66.77 -29.51 16.91
N SER A 601 66.66 -29.64 15.58
CA SER A 601 67.75 -30.12 14.73
C SER A 601 68.97 -29.17 14.71
N ILE A 602 68.72 -27.85 14.74
CA ILE A 602 69.75 -26.81 14.85
C ILE A 602 70.44 -26.88 16.22
N LEU A 603 69.66 -27.06 17.30
CA LEU A 603 70.19 -27.25 18.65
C LEU A 603 71.06 -28.51 18.77
N ILE A 604 70.61 -29.63 18.20
CA ILE A 604 71.36 -30.89 18.16
C ILE A 604 72.65 -30.72 17.32
N LYS A 605 72.59 -30.04 16.17
CA LYS A 605 73.79 -29.72 15.37
C LYS A 605 74.75 -28.79 16.12
N ARG A 606 74.25 -27.82 16.89
CA ARG A 606 75.07 -26.94 17.77
C ARG A 606 75.74 -27.73 18.90
N GLN A 607 75.02 -28.64 19.56
CA GLN A 607 75.62 -29.53 20.57
C GLN A 607 76.66 -30.49 19.97
N LYS A 608 76.39 -31.07 18.80
CA LYS A 608 77.36 -31.90 18.08
C LYS A 608 78.60 -31.09 17.69
N ARG A 609 78.46 -29.86 17.15
CA ARG A 609 79.61 -28.96 16.88
C ARG A 609 80.40 -28.61 18.15
N LYS A 610 79.73 -28.33 19.28
CA LYS A 610 80.43 -28.13 20.57
C LYS A 610 81.20 -29.38 21.02
N ARG A 611 80.66 -30.58 20.81
CA ARG A 611 81.37 -31.86 21.07
C ARG A 611 82.54 -32.08 20.11
N THR A 612 82.42 -31.76 18.83
CA THR A 612 83.50 -31.93 17.84
C THR A 612 84.63 -30.92 18.06
N VAL A 613 84.33 -29.68 18.47
CA VAL A 613 85.34 -28.68 18.85
C VAL A 613 86.04 -29.08 20.16
N GLY A 614 85.29 -29.53 21.18
CA GLY A 614 85.89 -30.06 22.42
C GLY A 614 86.76 -31.31 22.26
N ASN A 615 86.50 -32.14 21.23
CA ASN A 615 87.37 -33.28 20.88
C ASN A 615 88.57 -32.88 20.01
N LYS A 616 88.52 -31.74 19.31
CA LYS A 616 89.64 -31.22 18.52
C LYS A 616 90.67 -30.53 19.42
N ASP A 617 90.21 -29.83 20.46
CA ASP A 617 91.10 -29.23 21.49
C ASP A 617 91.82 -30.31 22.32
N LYS A 618 91.17 -31.43 22.65
CA LYS A 618 91.83 -32.58 23.31
C LYS A 618 92.85 -33.32 22.43
N ARG A 619 92.73 -33.25 21.10
CA ARG A 619 93.71 -33.84 20.16
C ARG A 619 94.92 -32.93 19.95
N ASN A 620 94.73 -31.62 19.96
CA ASN A 620 95.85 -30.66 19.84
C ASN A 620 96.67 -30.53 21.14
N SER A 621 96.09 -30.81 22.32
CA SER A 621 96.87 -30.90 23.57
C SER A 621 97.71 -32.18 23.69
N ALA A 622 97.49 -33.19 22.85
CA ALA A 622 98.24 -34.46 22.87
C ALA A 622 99.44 -34.48 21.91
N ILE A 623 99.61 -33.46 21.05
CA ILE A 623 100.71 -33.40 20.06
C ILE A 623 101.87 -32.49 20.53
N SER A 624 101.76 -31.84 21.69
CA SER A 624 102.82 -30.97 22.25
C SER A 624 103.69 -31.63 23.33
N ILE A 625 103.66 -32.96 23.47
CA ILE A 625 104.59 -33.74 24.31
C ILE A 625 105.01 -34.99 23.54
N THR A 626 106.00 -34.83 22.64
CA THR A 626 107.07 -35.80 22.31
C THR A 626 108.02 -35.20 21.31
#